data_AF-A0A537BT40-F1
#
_entry.id   AF-A0A537BT40-F1
#
_cell.length_a   1.000
_cell.length_b   1.000
_cell.length_c   1.000
_cell.angle_alpha   90.00
_cell.angle_beta   90.00
_cell.angle_gamma   90.00
#
_symmetry.space_group_name_H-M   'P 1'
#
loop_
_entity.id
_entity.type
_entity.pdbx_description
1 polymer ?
#
loop_
_entity_poly.entity_id
_entity_poly.type
_entity_poly.pdbx_seq_one_letter_code
_entity_poly.pdbx_strand_id
1 'polypeptide(L)'
;MVRITGAGRLADFRERLRWLMVRDVDAEDYTEHHADGVLEYRFEPRNGIPFPAFAAASGDFPELRIEAEWLHDGVLGRAVLENGRVVQESAARPGSAAVDISVAEDGRLVLAMACRKSDDALIGYAATSERHTYFRSREGNLELVTPDTPDAPLEELAVGFVGEWLWYDEEEAPVERARYADYGYPVRGANLKSEKLALLRPSGLKFSSLDAAGREVREALIAQWLNPA
;
A
#
# COMPACT_ATOMS: atom_id res chain seq x y z
N MET A 1 -7.86 -6.47 -13.18
CA MET A 1 -8.95 -5.51 -13.52
C MET A 1 -8.33 -4.15 -13.76
N VAL A 2 -8.77 -3.44 -14.78
CA VAL A 2 -8.39 -2.04 -15.04
C VAL A 2 -9.66 -1.21 -15.18
N ARG A 3 -9.77 -0.13 -14.44
CA ARG A 3 -10.91 0.79 -14.46
C ARG A 3 -10.45 2.17 -14.93
N ILE A 4 -11.21 2.77 -15.83
CA ILE A 4 -10.95 4.10 -16.39
C ILE A 4 -12.11 5.00 -16.06
N THR A 5 -11.81 6.14 -15.45
CA THR A 5 -12.79 7.15 -15.03
C THR A 5 -12.29 8.54 -15.40
N GLY A 6 -13.18 9.52 -15.54
CA GLY A 6 -12.81 10.91 -15.81
C GLY A 6 -13.78 11.64 -16.72
N ALA A 7 -13.41 12.87 -17.09
CA ALA A 7 -14.28 13.78 -17.83
C ALA A 7 -14.27 13.49 -19.34
N GLY A 8 -15.23 12.69 -19.80
CA GLY A 8 -15.54 12.52 -21.23
C GLY A 8 -14.50 11.70 -22.01
N ARG A 9 -14.76 11.50 -23.32
CA ARG A 9 -13.87 10.81 -24.28
C ARG A 9 -13.51 9.34 -23.98
N LEU A 10 -14.25 8.68 -23.10
CA LEU A 10 -14.11 7.24 -22.84
C LEU A 10 -14.24 6.40 -24.13
N ALA A 11 -15.14 6.76 -25.04
CA ALA A 11 -15.28 6.06 -26.32
C ALA A 11 -14.03 6.18 -27.20
N ASP A 12 -13.43 7.39 -27.29
CA ASP A 12 -12.19 7.62 -28.04
C ASP A 12 -11.01 6.88 -27.40
N PHE A 13 -10.93 6.91 -26.06
CA PHE A 13 -9.93 6.19 -25.28
C PHE A 13 -10.00 4.69 -25.56
N ARG A 14 -11.21 4.11 -25.55
CA ARG A 14 -11.45 2.70 -25.85
C ARG A 14 -10.92 2.32 -27.22
N GLU A 15 -11.27 3.08 -28.25
CA GLU A 15 -10.82 2.78 -29.63
C GLU A 15 -9.30 2.89 -29.75
N ARG A 16 -8.69 3.88 -29.10
CA ARG A 16 -7.24 4.01 -29.03
C ARG A 16 -6.59 2.84 -28.31
N LEU A 17 -7.13 2.44 -27.15
CA LEU A 17 -6.63 1.32 -26.36
C LEU A 17 -6.69 0.02 -27.16
N ARG A 18 -7.80 -0.25 -27.85
CA ARG A 18 -7.95 -1.43 -28.73
C ARG A 18 -6.86 -1.51 -29.78
N TRP A 19 -6.56 -0.38 -30.45
CA TRP A 19 -5.49 -0.31 -31.42
C TRP A 19 -4.11 -0.62 -30.84
N LEU A 20 -3.85 -0.19 -29.61
CA LEU A 20 -2.60 -0.46 -28.90
C LEU A 20 -2.51 -1.93 -28.46
N MET A 21 -3.60 -2.49 -27.94
CA MET A 21 -3.68 -3.90 -27.50
C MET A 21 -3.46 -4.89 -28.65
N VAL A 22 -3.94 -4.60 -29.86
CA VAL A 22 -3.69 -5.45 -31.05
C VAL A 22 -2.20 -5.61 -31.37
N ARG A 23 -1.36 -4.66 -30.94
CA ARG A 23 0.08 -4.64 -31.20
C ARG A 23 0.91 -5.04 -29.99
N ASP A 24 0.28 -5.25 -28.84
CA ASP A 24 0.95 -5.62 -27.60
C ASP A 24 1.04 -7.15 -27.54
N VAL A 25 2.27 -7.66 -27.44
CA VAL A 25 2.52 -9.11 -27.39
C VAL A 25 2.03 -9.73 -26.08
N ASP A 26 1.85 -8.90 -25.05
CA ASP A 26 1.37 -9.29 -23.72
C ASP A 26 -0.15 -9.11 -23.58
N ALA A 27 -0.86 -8.66 -24.63
CA ALA A 27 -2.31 -8.54 -24.62
C ALA A 27 -2.97 -9.93 -24.74
N GLU A 28 -3.40 -10.46 -23.59
CA GLU A 28 -4.21 -11.67 -23.48
C GLU A 28 -5.71 -11.39 -23.63
N ASP A 29 -6.53 -12.46 -23.64
CA ASP A 29 -7.97 -12.36 -23.67
C ASP A 29 -8.50 -11.52 -22.48
N TYR A 30 -9.42 -10.62 -22.77
CA TYR A 30 -10.06 -9.76 -21.79
C TYR A 30 -11.55 -9.59 -22.08
N THR A 31 -12.31 -9.28 -21.03
CA THR A 31 -13.71 -8.84 -21.14
C THR A 31 -13.82 -7.35 -20.85
N GLU A 32 -14.73 -6.70 -21.55
CA GLU A 32 -14.96 -5.26 -21.48
C GLU A 32 -16.37 -4.99 -20.90
N HIS A 33 -16.44 -4.14 -19.88
CA HIS A 33 -17.68 -3.77 -19.18
C HIS A 33 -17.83 -2.25 -19.16
N HIS A 34 -19.03 -1.76 -19.45
CA HIS A 34 -19.30 -0.33 -19.57
C HIS A 34 -20.39 0.12 -18.60
N ALA A 35 -20.19 1.28 -17.98
CA ALA A 35 -21.20 2.01 -17.24
C ALA A 35 -21.03 3.53 -17.51
N ASP A 36 -22.01 4.33 -17.10
CA ASP A 36 -21.92 5.78 -17.27
C ASP A 36 -20.68 6.35 -16.57
N GLY A 37 -19.79 6.97 -17.34
CA GLY A 37 -18.55 7.56 -16.85
C GLY A 37 -17.45 6.56 -16.48
N VAL A 38 -17.62 5.26 -16.78
CA VAL A 38 -16.65 4.21 -16.42
C VAL A 38 -16.46 3.19 -17.54
N LEU A 39 -15.20 2.86 -17.83
CA LEU A 39 -14.83 1.65 -18.57
C LEU A 39 -14.09 0.70 -17.64
N GLU A 40 -14.40 -0.60 -17.73
CA GLU A 40 -13.72 -1.63 -16.96
C GLU A 40 -13.27 -2.77 -17.88
N TYR A 41 -12.00 -3.14 -17.75
CA TYR A 41 -11.37 -4.24 -18.46
C TYR A 41 -10.99 -5.32 -17.45
N ARG A 42 -11.47 -6.54 -17.65
CA ARG A 42 -11.10 -7.71 -16.83
C ARG A 42 -10.27 -8.65 -17.69
N PHE A 43 -9.01 -8.74 -17.34
CA PHE A 43 -8.05 -9.65 -17.94
C PHE A 43 -8.06 -10.97 -17.16
N GLU A 44 -7.79 -12.08 -17.85
CA GLU A 44 -7.46 -13.38 -17.24
C GLU A 44 -5.97 -13.72 -17.47
N PRO A 45 -5.02 -12.89 -16.99
CA PRO A 45 -3.70 -12.91 -17.58
C PRO A 45 -2.82 -14.02 -17.00
N ARG A 46 -2.11 -14.75 -17.85
CA ARG A 46 -0.93 -15.55 -17.51
C ARG A 46 0.30 -14.65 -17.30
N ASN A 47 0.39 -13.52 -18.01
CA ASN A 47 1.57 -12.63 -18.09
C ASN A 47 1.40 -11.24 -17.44
N GLY A 48 0.25 -10.94 -16.82
CA GLY A 48 -0.04 -9.66 -16.16
C GLY A 48 -0.91 -8.67 -16.96
N ILE A 49 -0.98 -7.42 -16.49
CA ILE A 49 -1.72 -6.34 -17.17
C ILE A 49 -0.81 -5.71 -18.25
N PRO A 50 -1.31 -5.44 -19.47
CA PRO A 50 -0.56 -4.77 -20.54
C PRO A 50 -0.38 -3.26 -20.25
N PHE A 51 0.43 -2.95 -19.23
CA PHE A 51 0.71 -1.58 -18.79
C PHE A 51 1.24 -0.65 -19.88
N PRO A 52 2.10 -1.08 -20.83
CA PRO A 52 2.56 -0.21 -21.91
C PRO A 52 1.42 0.38 -22.75
N ALA A 53 0.42 -0.43 -23.11
CA ALA A 53 -0.73 0.03 -23.86
C ALA A 53 -1.60 1.02 -23.05
N PHE A 54 -1.80 0.76 -21.75
CA PHE A 54 -2.54 1.68 -20.88
C PHE A 54 -1.80 2.99 -20.63
N ALA A 55 -0.47 2.96 -20.46
CA ALA A 55 0.34 4.16 -20.30
C ALA A 55 0.34 5.01 -21.57
N ALA A 56 0.52 4.39 -22.74
CA ALA A 56 0.45 5.08 -24.02
C ALA A 56 -0.93 5.73 -24.24
N ALA A 57 -2.03 5.02 -23.95
CA ALA A 57 -3.37 5.58 -24.01
C ALA A 57 -3.56 6.72 -23.00
N SER A 58 -3.09 6.58 -21.76
CA SER A 58 -3.19 7.63 -20.73
C SER A 58 -2.50 8.94 -21.14
N GLY A 59 -1.41 8.88 -21.91
CA GLY A 59 -0.75 10.08 -22.44
C GLY A 59 -1.59 10.83 -23.48
N ASP A 60 -2.42 10.12 -24.25
CA ASP A 60 -3.31 10.70 -25.27
C ASP A 60 -4.61 11.28 -24.65
N PHE A 61 -4.93 10.89 -23.40
CA PHE A 61 -6.13 11.27 -22.66
C PHE A 61 -5.79 11.66 -21.21
N PRO A 62 -5.07 12.78 -20.99
CA PRO A 62 -4.61 13.20 -19.67
C PRO A 62 -5.74 13.52 -18.68
N GLU A 63 -6.97 13.74 -19.17
CA GLU A 63 -8.19 13.96 -18.38
C GLU A 63 -8.77 12.67 -17.76
N LEU A 64 -8.26 11.50 -18.17
CA LEU A 64 -8.70 10.20 -17.69
C LEU A 64 -7.72 9.61 -16.69
N ARG A 65 -8.28 9.04 -15.63
CA ARG A 65 -7.56 8.30 -14.60
C ARG A 65 -7.74 6.81 -14.83
N ILE A 66 -6.64 6.07 -14.79
CA ILE A 66 -6.63 4.62 -14.96
C ILE A 66 -6.20 3.99 -13.64
N GLU A 67 -7.04 3.12 -13.10
CA GLU A 67 -6.73 2.32 -11.92
C GLU A 67 -6.64 0.85 -12.31
N ALA A 68 -5.46 0.26 -12.13
CA ALA A 68 -5.19 -1.13 -12.41
C ALA A 68 -5.01 -1.89 -11.08
N GLU A 69 -5.69 -3.02 -10.94
CA GLU A 69 -5.53 -3.97 -9.85
C GLU A 69 -5.31 -5.36 -10.45
N TRP A 70 -4.26 -6.08 -10.04
CA TRP A 70 -3.96 -7.42 -10.55
C TRP A 70 -3.50 -8.33 -9.44
N LEU A 71 -3.67 -9.63 -9.65
CA LEU A 71 -3.05 -10.67 -8.85
C LEU A 71 -2.15 -11.48 -9.77
N HIS A 72 -0.84 -11.48 -9.52
CA HIS A 72 0.13 -12.28 -10.27
C HIS A 72 1.11 -12.95 -9.31
N ASP A 73 1.32 -14.25 -9.43
CA ASP A 73 2.17 -15.05 -8.54
C ASP A 73 1.92 -14.82 -7.04
N GLY A 74 0.63 -14.66 -6.69
CA GLY A 74 0.24 -14.40 -5.32
C GLY A 74 0.63 -13.00 -4.84
N VAL A 75 0.91 -12.04 -5.72
CA VAL A 75 1.13 -10.60 -5.43
C VAL A 75 -0.05 -9.81 -6.00
N LEU A 76 -0.84 -9.19 -5.13
CA LEU A 76 -1.83 -8.18 -5.47
C LEU A 76 -1.10 -6.86 -5.75
N GLY A 77 -1.04 -6.48 -7.01
CA GLY A 77 -0.58 -5.17 -7.43
C GLY A 77 -1.76 -4.21 -7.60
N ARG A 78 -1.53 -2.94 -7.29
CA ARG A 78 -2.37 -1.82 -7.66
C ARG A 78 -1.49 -0.72 -8.23
N ALA A 79 -1.92 -0.15 -9.35
CA ALA A 79 -1.26 0.99 -9.97
C ALA A 79 -2.30 2.01 -10.42
N VAL A 80 -1.90 3.27 -10.37
CA VAL A 80 -2.68 4.39 -10.89
C VAL A 80 -1.85 5.06 -11.97
N LEU A 81 -2.44 5.24 -13.15
CA LEU A 81 -1.84 5.95 -14.26
C LEU A 81 -2.62 7.22 -14.57
N GLU A 82 -1.87 8.31 -14.72
CA GLU A 82 -2.37 9.62 -15.14
C GLU A 82 -1.36 10.25 -16.11
N ASN A 83 -1.86 10.80 -17.21
CA ASN A 83 -1.06 11.47 -18.23
C ASN A 83 0.18 10.66 -18.67
N GLY A 84 -0.02 9.35 -18.88
CA GLY A 84 1.01 8.41 -19.33
C GLY A 84 2.07 8.03 -18.29
N ARG A 85 1.88 8.37 -17.01
CA ARG A 85 2.81 8.06 -15.92
C ARG A 85 2.14 7.27 -14.82
N VAL A 86 2.89 6.35 -14.22
CA VAL A 86 2.49 5.70 -12.97
C VAL A 86 2.66 6.71 -11.84
N VAL A 87 1.55 7.12 -11.23
CA VAL A 87 1.54 8.10 -10.12
C VAL A 87 1.41 7.43 -8.75
N GLN A 88 0.99 6.17 -8.71
CA GLN A 88 0.95 5.34 -7.51
C GLN A 88 1.12 3.88 -7.90
N GLU A 89 1.95 3.14 -7.18
CA GLU A 89 2.11 1.69 -7.34
C GLU A 89 2.29 1.03 -5.97
N SER A 90 1.59 -0.08 -5.74
CA SER A 90 1.73 -0.91 -4.55
C SER A 90 1.58 -2.37 -4.95
N ALA A 91 2.48 -3.25 -4.48
CA ALA A 91 2.42 -4.68 -4.72
C ALA A 91 2.56 -5.41 -3.38
N ALA A 92 1.55 -6.20 -3.00
CA ALA A 92 1.49 -6.93 -1.73
C ALA A 92 0.84 -8.30 -1.96
N ARG A 93 1.36 -9.38 -1.35
CA ARG A 93 0.73 -10.70 -1.50
C ARG A 93 -0.68 -10.75 -0.88
N PRO A 94 -1.76 -11.27 -1.50
CA PRO A 94 -3.01 -11.48 -0.78
C PRO A 94 -2.76 -12.38 0.43
N GLY A 95 -3.22 -11.95 1.60
CA GLY A 95 -2.92 -12.62 2.88
C GLY A 95 -1.65 -12.11 3.58
N SER A 96 -0.81 -11.32 2.92
CA SER A 96 0.19 -10.48 3.60
C SER A 96 -0.49 -9.26 4.23
N ALA A 97 0.06 -8.79 5.34
CA ALA A 97 -0.49 -7.62 6.01
C ALA A 97 -0.39 -6.38 5.12
N ALA A 98 -1.49 -5.64 4.99
CA ALA A 98 -1.47 -4.29 4.45
C ALA A 98 -0.74 -3.36 5.44
N VAL A 99 0.02 -2.40 4.93
CA VAL A 99 0.97 -1.60 5.71
C VAL A 99 0.71 -0.11 5.51
N ASP A 100 0.83 0.67 6.57
CA ASP A 100 0.87 2.13 6.55
C ASP A 100 2.09 2.62 7.35
N ILE A 101 2.93 3.43 6.72
CA ILE A 101 4.14 4.02 7.32
C ILE A 101 4.09 5.54 7.15
N SER A 102 4.38 6.24 8.23
CA SER A 102 4.61 7.68 8.24
C SER A 102 5.85 7.99 9.09
N VAL A 103 6.80 8.73 8.51
CA VAL A 103 8.02 9.19 9.18
C VAL A 103 8.07 10.72 9.12
N ALA A 104 8.53 11.35 10.20
CA ALA A 104 8.76 12.79 10.24
C ALA A 104 10.09 13.16 9.56
N GLU A 105 10.29 14.45 9.25
CA GLU A 105 11.50 14.94 8.56
C GLU A 105 12.81 14.65 9.33
N ASP A 106 12.73 14.51 10.66
CA ASP A 106 13.86 14.14 11.53
C ASP A 106 14.11 12.62 11.60
N GLY A 107 13.43 11.82 10.77
CA GLY A 107 13.55 10.36 10.76
C GLY A 107 12.76 9.65 11.85
N ARG A 108 11.97 10.38 12.67
CA ARG A 108 11.13 9.79 13.71
C ARG A 108 9.97 9.00 13.11
N LEU A 109 9.79 7.76 13.57
CA LEU A 109 8.62 6.94 13.24
C LEU A 109 7.34 7.55 13.86
N VAL A 110 6.48 8.13 13.02
CA VAL A 110 5.21 8.74 13.45
C VAL A 110 4.15 7.67 13.62
N LEU A 111 4.01 6.79 12.64
CA LEU A 111 3.13 5.64 12.68
C LEU A 111 3.68 4.56 11.76
N ALA A 112 3.73 3.33 12.25
CA ALA A 112 3.89 2.13 11.47
C ALA A 112 2.75 1.19 11.84
N MET A 113 1.95 0.79 10.86
CA MET A 113 0.79 -0.08 11.06
C MET A 113 0.85 -1.22 10.05
N ALA A 114 0.54 -2.42 10.52
CA ALA A 114 0.28 -3.58 9.67
C ALA A 114 -1.05 -4.21 10.07
N CYS A 115 -1.87 -4.59 9.10
CA CYS A 115 -3.14 -5.25 9.35
C CYS A 115 -3.50 -6.28 8.29
N ARG A 116 -4.22 -7.33 8.70
CA ARG A 116 -4.81 -8.31 7.77
C ARG A 116 -6.20 -8.70 8.26
N LYS A 117 -7.03 -9.17 7.33
CA LYS A 117 -8.29 -9.83 7.69
C LYS A 117 -7.98 -11.18 8.33
N SER A 118 -8.62 -11.46 9.45
CA SER A 118 -8.60 -12.75 10.15
C SER A 118 -10.04 -13.06 10.56
N ASP A 119 -10.60 -14.12 9.99
CA ASP A 119 -12.00 -14.49 10.14
C ASP A 119 -12.94 -13.31 9.84
N ASP A 120 -13.71 -12.88 10.84
CA ASP A 120 -14.68 -11.78 10.83
C ASP A 120 -14.11 -10.47 11.43
N ALA A 121 -12.80 -10.40 11.66
CA ALA A 121 -12.11 -9.22 12.17
C ALA A 121 -10.98 -8.76 11.26
N LEU A 122 -10.59 -7.49 11.41
CA LEU A 122 -9.29 -6.99 10.99
C LEU A 122 -8.37 -7.00 12.21
N ILE A 123 -7.25 -7.71 12.13
CA ILE A 123 -6.26 -7.76 13.22
C ILE A 123 -5.00 -7.05 12.79
N GLY A 124 -4.24 -6.50 13.74
CA GLY A 124 -2.99 -5.86 13.38
C GLY A 124 -2.13 -5.39 14.53
N TYR A 125 -1.05 -4.73 14.13
CA TYR A 125 -0.01 -4.20 14.98
C TYR A 125 0.27 -2.75 14.58
N ALA A 126 0.51 -1.90 15.57
CA ALA A 126 0.93 -0.54 15.34
C ALA A 126 2.08 -0.12 16.27
N ALA A 127 3.01 0.65 15.75
CA ALA A 127 4.15 1.20 16.46
C ALA A 127 4.35 2.69 16.13
N THR A 128 4.90 3.40 17.10
CA THR A 128 5.49 4.73 16.99
C THR A 128 6.94 4.64 17.46
N SER A 129 7.68 5.73 17.42
CA SER A 129 9.04 5.76 18.00
C SER A 129 9.10 5.49 19.50
N GLU A 130 7.99 5.47 20.22
CA GLU A 130 7.96 5.41 21.69
C GLU A 130 7.16 4.23 22.27
N ARG A 131 6.21 3.69 21.51
CA ARG A 131 5.27 2.68 21.99
C ARG A 131 4.69 1.89 20.84
N HIS A 132 4.18 0.71 21.16
CA HIS A 132 3.44 -0.12 20.23
C HIS A 132 2.20 -0.73 20.89
N THR A 133 1.28 -1.23 20.06
CA THR A 133 0.06 -1.90 20.47
C THR A 133 -0.35 -2.91 19.42
N TYR A 134 -1.13 -3.90 19.84
CA TYR A 134 -1.87 -4.74 18.93
C TYR A 134 -3.32 -4.24 18.87
N PHE A 135 -4.07 -4.62 17.84
CA PHE A 135 -5.47 -4.26 17.76
C PHE A 135 -6.32 -5.30 17.05
N ARG A 136 -7.61 -5.26 17.34
CA ARG A 136 -8.66 -5.92 16.57
C ARG A 136 -9.74 -4.92 16.22
N SER A 137 -10.29 -5.02 15.02
CA SER A 137 -11.44 -4.24 14.60
C SER A 137 -12.53 -5.14 14.06
N ARG A 138 -13.75 -4.98 14.60
CA ARG A 138 -14.95 -5.70 14.18
C ARG A 138 -16.07 -4.70 14.00
N GLU A 139 -16.66 -4.68 12.81
CA GLU A 139 -17.77 -3.77 12.49
C GLU A 139 -17.48 -2.29 12.83
N GLY A 140 -16.23 -1.86 12.63
CA GLY A 140 -15.77 -0.49 12.92
C GLY A 140 -15.39 -0.22 14.38
N ASN A 141 -15.59 -1.18 15.29
CA ASN A 141 -15.16 -1.06 16.69
C ASN A 141 -13.71 -1.50 16.85
N LEU A 142 -12.83 -0.53 17.10
CA LEU A 142 -11.41 -0.77 17.40
C LEU A 142 -11.23 -1.14 18.88
N GLU A 143 -10.60 -2.29 19.12
CA GLU A 143 -10.13 -2.75 20.42
C GLU A 143 -8.59 -2.75 20.41
N LEU A 144 -7.99 -2.04 21.36
CA LEU A 144 -6.55 -2.05 21.59
C LEU A 144 -6.18 -3.19 22.52
N VAL A 145 -5.12 -3.91 22.17
CA VAL A 145 -4.60 -5.06 22.90
C VAL A 145 -3.20 -4.69 23.38
N THR A 146 -2.98 -4.93 24.67
CA THR A 146 -1.71 -4.60 25.33
C THR A 146 -0.59 -5.49 24.82
N PRO A 147 0.64 -4.93 24.66
CA PRO A 147 1.82 -5.67 24.24
C PRO A 147 2.12 -6.97 25.00
N ASP A 148 1.72 -7.06 26.26
CA ASP A 148 2.05 -8.18 27.15
C ASP A 148 1.14 -9.40 26.96
N THR A 149 0.05 -9.28 26.20
CA THR A 149 -0.96 -10.33 26.05
C THR A 149 -1.48 -10.50 24.60
N PRO A 150 -0.62 -10.55 23.56
CA PRO A 150 -1.08 -10.88 22.22
C PRO A 150 -1.47 -12.37 22.13
N ASP A 151 -2.37 -12.69 21.21
CA ASP A 151 -2.52 -14.07 20.76
C ASP A 151 -1.58 -14.36 19.59
N ALA A 152 -1.43 -15.64 19.24
CA ALA A 152 -0.49 -16.07 18.21
C ALA A 152 -0.70 -15.39 16.83
N PRO A 153 -1.94 -15.19 16.32
CA PRO A 153 -2.15 -14.48 15.06
C PRO A 153 -1.67 -13.04 15.03
N LEU A 154 -1.78 -12.32 16.16
CA LEU A 154 -1.28 -10.97 16.33
C LEU A 154 0.25 -10.93 16.39
N GLU A 155 0.83 -11.85 17.17
CA GLU A 155 2.28 -11.94 17.34
C GLU A 155 2.98 -12.31 16.01
N GLU A 156 2.46 -13.29 15.28
CA GLU A 156 2.97 -13.68 13.96
C GLU A 156 3.00 -12.49 12.98
N LEU A 157 1.92 -11.70 12.96
CA LEU A 157 1.82 -10.51 12.12
C LEU A 157 2.87 -9.47 12.52
N ALA A 158 3.03 -9.21 13.83
CA ALA A 158 3.98 -8.24 14.32
C ALA A 158 5.43 -8.65 14.04
N VAL A 159 5.79 -9.92 14.27
CA VAL A 159 7.14 -10.44 13.99
C VAL A 159 7.49 -10.30 12.52
N GLY A 160 6.57 -10.67 11.61
CA GLY A 160 6.79 -10.51 10.18
C GLY A 160 6.96 -9.03 9.78
N PHE A 161 6.09 -8.16 10.30
CA PHE A 161 6.13 -6.74 10.00
C PHE A 161 7.38 -6.05 10.54
N VAL A 162 7.71 -6.27 11.82
CA VAL A 162 8.93 -5.74 12.45
C VAL A 162 10.16 -6.25 11.71
N GLY A 163 10.24 -7.56 11.48
CA GLY A 163 11.35 -8.19 10.78
C GLY A 163 11.61 -7.63 9.38
N GLU A 164 10.61 -7.05 8.72
CA GLU A 164 10.77 -6.40 7.43
C GLU A 164 10.96 -4.87 7.51
N TRP A 165 10.24 -4.18 8.39
CA TRP A 165 10.11 -2.72 8.32
C TRP A 165 10.84 -1.98 9.43
N LEU A 166 10.92 -2.57 10.61
CA LEU A 166 11.30 -1.85 11.83
C LEU A 166 12.56 -2.44 12.46
N TRP A 167 13.18 -1.66 13.34
CA TRP A 167 14.16 -2.14 14.31
C TRP A 167 14.07 -1.29 15.57
N TYR A 168 14.31 -1.91 16.72
CA TYR A 168 14.25 -1.26 18.03
C TYR A 168 15.65 -0.85 18.51
N ASP A 169 15.74 0.21 19.30
CA ASP A 169 17.03 0.67 19.85
C ASP A 169 17.64 -0.30 20.85
N GLU A 170 16.86 -1.20 21.43
CA GLU A 170 17.33 -2.30 22.27
C GLU A 170 18.12 -3.35 21.46
N GLU A 171 17.97 -3.38 20.13
CA GLU A 171 18.66 -4.32 19.26
C GLU A 171 20.13 -3.92 19.00
N GLU A 172 21.03 -4.90 18.89
CA GLU A 172 22.39 -4.69 18.42
C GLU A 172 22.43 -4.49 16.88
N ALA A 173 22.08 -3.29 16.42
CA ALA A 173 22.09 -2.93 15.00
C ALA A 173 23.14 -1.85 14.66
N PRO A 174 24.46 -2.14 14.72
CA PRO A 174 25.52 -1.13 14.49
C PRO A 174 25.48 -0.54 13.08
N VAL A 175 25.08 -1.33 12.07
CA VAL A 175 24.93 -0.88 10.69
C VAL A 175 23.79 0.13 10.55
N GLU A 176 22.63 -0.15 11.16
CA GLU A 176 21.48 0.76 11.11
C GLU A 176 21.79 2.07 11.84
N ARG A 177 22.45 1.99 13.02
CA ARG A 177 22.89 3.17 13.76
C ARG A 177 23.83 4.06 12.95
N ALA A 178 24.80 3.47 12.25
CA ALA A 178 25.72 4.21 11.38
C ALA A 178 24.98 4.92 10.24
N ARG A 179 24.05 4.23 9.58
CA ARG A 179 23.25 4.82 8.49
C ARG A 179 22.36 5.97 8.97
N TYR A 180 21.74 5.83 10.14
CA TYR A 180 20.97 6.91 10.75
C TYR A 180 21.85 8.13 11.06
N ALA A 181 23.05 7.91 11.59
CA ALA A 181 24.02 8.98 11.80
C ALA A 181 24.44 9.67 10.49
N ASP A 182 24.67 8.90 9.42
CA ASP A 182 24.98 9.44 8.08
C ASP A 182 23.83 10.28 7.50
N TYR A 183 22.58 9.96 7.85
CA TYR A 183 21.41 10.75 7.48
C TYR A 183 21.18 11.97 8.38
N GLY A 184 21.93 12.09 9.49
CA GLY A 184 21.71 13.12 10.51
C GLY A 184 20.47 12.87 11.38
N TYR A 185 19.98 11.64 11.44
CA TYR A 185 18.80 11.27 12.22
C TYR A 185 19.15 10.60 13.55
N PRO A 186 18.46 10.96 14.66
CA PRO A 186 18.62 10.28 15.93
C PRO A 186 17.99 8.89 15.90
N VAL A 187 18.59 7.96 16.64
CA VAL A 187 17.98 6.66 16.95
C VAL A 187 16.98 6.85 18.09
N ARG A 188 15.80 6.22 17.98
CA ARG A 188 14.71 6.26 18.96
C ARG A 188 14.24 4.86 19.32
N GLY A 189 13.27 4.72 20.23
CA GLY A 189 12.77 3.41 20.69
C GLY A 189 12.42 2.45 19.55
N ALA A 190 11.68 2.94 18.56
CA ALA A 190 11.48 2.24 17.29
C ALA A 190 11.88 3.12 16.10
N ASN A 191 12.50 2.49 15.11
CA ASN A 191 13.02 3.14 13.91
C ASN A 191 12.57 2.38 12.67
N LEU A 192 12.44 3.10 11.55
CA LEU A 192 12.29 2.46 10.26
C LEU A 192 13.65 1.91 9.82
N LYS A 193 13.71 0.73 9.22
CA LYS A 193 14.97 0.25 8.62
C LYS A 193 15.45 1.24 7.57
N SER A 194 16.75 1.54 7.59
CA SER A 194 17.38 2.54 6.71
C SER A 194 17.15 2.29 5.22
N GLU A 195 17.04 1.03 4.80
CA GLU A 195 16.68 0.65 3.42
C GLU A 195 15.26 1.09 3.05
N LYS A 196 14.29 0.89 3.95
CA LYS A 196 12.89 1.30 3.75
C LYS A 196 12.79 2.81 3.81
N LEU A 197 13.52 3.46 4.73
CA LEU A 197 13.60 4.90 4.82
C LEU A 197 14.10 5.54 3.52
N ALA A 198 15.14 4.98 2.90
CA ALA A 198 15.65 5.45 1.62
C ALA A 198 14.59 5.36 0.50
N LEU A 199 13.77 4.31 0.49
CA LEU A 199 12.66 4.13 -0.47
C LEU A 199 11.53 5.16 -0.26
N LEU A 200 11.29 5.61 0.97
CA LEU A 200 10.20 6.55 1.27
C LEU A 200 10.56 8.03 1.03
N ARG A 201 11.84 8.38 1.04
CA ARG A 201 12.30 9.79 0.89
C ARG A 201 11.76 10.47 -0.37
N PRO A 202 11.79 9.85 -1.57
CA PRO A 202 11.24 10.47 -2.79
C PRO A 202 9.74 10.71 -2.71
N SER A 203 9.02 9.91 -1.91
CA SER A 203 7.56 9.91 -1.79
C SER A 203 7.06 10.71 -0.57
N GLY A 204 7.90 11.56 0.01
CA GLY A 204 7.52 12.42 1.13
C GLY A 204 7.38 11.69 2.47
N LEU A 205 8.19 10.64 2.69
CA LEU A 205 8.29 9.91 3.96
C LEU A 205 7.00 9.18 4.40
N LYS A 206 6.16 8.82 3.43
CA LYS A 206 4.91 8.09 3.64
C LYS A 206 4.77 6.94 2.66
N PHE A 207 4.12 5.87 3.11
CA PHE A 207 3.70 4.76 2.28
C PHE A 207 2.43 4.13 2.84
N SER A 208 1.51 3.72 1.98
CA SER A 208 0.30 3.03 2.40
C SER A 208 -0.16 2.05 1.32
N SER A 209 -0.41 0.81 1.72
CA SER A 209 -1.10 -0.21 0.92
C SER A 209 -2.50 -0.53 1.47
N LEU A 210 -3.01 0.28 2.41
CA LEU A 210 -4.31 0.07 3.04
C LEU A 210 -5.46 0.15 2.03
N ASP A 211 -6.38 -0.81 2.13
CA ASP A 211 -7.70 -0.74 1.51
C ASP A 211 -8.65 0.18 2.31
N ALA A 212 -9.94 0.19 1.96
CA ALA A 212 -10.91 1.04 2.64
C ALA A 212 -11.06 0.67 4.13
N ALA A 213 -11.15 -0.61 4.46
CA ALA A 213 -11.31 -1.08 5.84
C ALA A 213 -10.06 -0.80 6.68
N GLY A 214 -8.87 -1.00 6.10
CA GLY A 214 -7.61 -0.63 6.74
C GLY A 214 -7.51 0.87 7.02
N ARG A 215 -7.97 1.72 6.09
CA ARG A 215 -7.99 3.18 6.28
C ARG A 215 -8.93 3.60 7.42
N GLU A 216 -10.11 3.00 7.53
CA GLU A 216 -11.02 3.26 8.65
C GLU A 216 -10.38 2.91 10.00
N VAL A 217 -9.72 1.76 10.08
CA VAL A 217 -9.00 1.34 11.30
C VAL A 217 -7.83 2.26 11.61
N ARG A 218 -7.10 2.73 10.60
CA ARG A 218 -6.02 3.72 10.77
C ARG A 218 -6.54 5.01 11.41
N GLU A 219 -7.65 5.55 10.94
CA GLU A 219 -8.24 6.76 11.51
C GLU A 219 -8.70 6.53 12.96
N ALA A 220 -9.33 5.39 13.25
CA ALA A 220 -9.71 5.02 14.61
C ALA A 220 -8.49 4.88 15.54
N LEU A 221 -7.40 4.29 15.04
CA LEU A 221 -6.15 4.13 15.77
C LEU A 221 -5.51 5.49 16.08
N ILE A 222 -5.49 6.41 15.12
CA ILE A 222 -4.99 7.78 15.33
C ILE A 222 -5.83 8.48 16.41
N ALA A 223 -7.15 8.38 16.33
CA ALA A 223 -8.06 9.03 17.27
C ALA A 223 -7.95 8.46 18.69
N GLN A 224 -7.88 7.13 18.85
CA GLN A 224 -7.91 6.50 20.17
C GLN A 224 -6.53 6.33 20.81
N TRP A 225 -5.52 5.98 20.00
CA TRP A 225 -4.22 5.59 20.53
C TRP A 225 -3.18 6.72 20.45
N LEU A 226 -3.11 7.44 19.32
CA LEU A 226 -2.14 8.52 19.16
C LEU A 226 -2.58 9.82 19.83
N ASN A 227 -3.88 10.14 19.79
CA ASN A 227 -4.47 11.34 20.38
C ASN A 227 -5.47 10.99 21.48
N PRO A 228 -5.07 10.29 22.55
CA PRO A 228 -5.99 9.99 23.64
C PRO A 228 -6.50 11.31 24.24
N ALA A 229 -7.83 11.39 24.41
CA ALA A 229 -8.51 12.57 24.96
C ALA A 229 -8.08 12.87 26.40
#